data_AF-A0A8I0MB24-F1
#
_entry.id   AF-A0A8I0MB24-F1
#
_cell.length_a   1.000
_cell.length_b   1.000
_cell.length_c   1.000
_cell.angle_alpha   90.00
_cell.angle_beta   90.00
_cell.angle_gamma   90.00
#
_symmetry.space_group_name_H-M   'P 1'
#
loop_
_entity.id
_entity.type
_entity.pdbx_description
1 polymer ?
#
loop_
_entity_poly.entity_id
_entity_poly.type
_entity_poly.pdbx_seq_one_letter_code
_entity_poly.pdbx_strand_id
1 'polypeptide(L)'
;MLEIRLRTDTAVVPPDKVEPDPTRLEPSASSQTTMGLIGWKCVKSFRKDDSWYHSVWNVSHYPDEDEREQNKAGTRCDGRALVYEVDSPVEKLATRSEIISFVDRAKSEFATVLDMKFS
;
A
#
# COMPACT_ATOMS: atom_id res chain seq x y z
N MET A 1 -9.05 -7.17 5.12
CA MET A 1 -8.77 -7.59 3.73
C MET A 1 -7.28 -7.39 3.48
N LEU A 2 -6.69 -8.23 2.61
CA LEU A 2 -5.32 -8.06 2.13
C LEU A 2 -5.36 -7.69 0.65
N GLU A 3 -4.67 -6.61 0.31
CA GLU A 3 -4.44 -6.18 -1.08
C GLU A 3 -2.94 -6.21 -1.38
N ILE A 4 -2.60 -6.46 -2.64
CA ILE A 4 -1.22 -6.43 -3.13
C ILE A 4 -1.13 -5.32 -4.16
N ARG A 5 -0.18 -4.41 -3.98
CA ARG A 5 0.08 -3.31 -4.90
C ARG A 5 1.48 -3.44 -5.48
N LEU A 6 1.59 -3.30 -6.79
CA LEU A 6 2.88 -3.12 -7.46
C LEU A 6 2.98 -1.66 -7.90
N ARG A 7 4.07 -1.00 -7.50
CA ARG A 7 4.43 0.34 -7.95
C ARG A 7 5.62 0.20 -8.88
N THR A 8 5.37 0.44 -10.17
CA THR A 8 6.39 0.52 -11.23
C THR A 8 6.69 1.98 -11.50
N ASP A 9 7.96 2.31 -11.75
CA ASP A 9 8.42 3.66 -12.12
C ASP A 9 8.12 4.74 -11.06
N THR A 10 9.07 4.93 -10.15
CA THR A 10 9.04 6.01 -9.14
C THR A 10 9.27 7.41 -9.73
N ALA A 11 9.56 7.53 -11.02
CA ALA A 11 9.70 8.81 -11.71
C ALA A 11 8.31 9.34 -12.12
N VAL A 12 7.76 10.24 -11.31
CA VAL A 12 6.48 10.90 -11.58
C VAL A 12 6.67 11.94 -12.69
N VAL A 13 6.11 11.68 -13.87
CA VAL A 13 5.93 12.73 -14.89
C VAL A 13 4.77 13.62 -14.44
N PRO A 14 4.96 14.94 -14.25
CA PRO A 14 3.86 15.85 -13.92
C PRO A 14 2.76 15.78 -14.98
N PRO A 15 1.48 15.87 -14.61
CA PRO A 15 0.36 15.76 -15.53
C PRO A 15 0.16 17.06 -16.32
N ASP A 16 1.17 17.48 -17.07
CA ASP A 16 1.02 18.52 -18.07
C ASP A 16 0.68 17.83 -19.40
N LYS A 17 -0.24 18.41 -20.19
CA LYS A 17 -0.76 17.86 -21.45
C LYS A 17 0.28 17.75 -22.59
N VAL A 18 1.56 17.78 -22.25
CA VAL A 18 2.70 17.70 -23.17
C VAL A 18 3.25 16.29 -23.07
N GLU A 19 3.59 15.70 -24.21
CA GLU A 19 4.29 14.42 -24.29
C GLU A 19 5.48 14.42 -23.30
N PRO A 20 5.65 13.36 -22.47
CA PRO A 20 6.74 13.30 -21.50
C PRO A 20 8.07 13.51 -22.21
N ASP A 21 8.87 14.48 -21.76
CA ASP A 21 10.20 14.69 -22.32
C ASP A 21 11.08 13.47 -22.02
N PRO A 22 11.50 12.68 -23.03
CA PRO A 22 12.25 11.45 -22.82
C PRO A 22 13.65 11.72 -22.24
N THR A 23 14.14 12.97 -22.29
CA THR A 23 15.42 13.36 -21.68
C THR A 23 15.30 13.61 -20.16
N ARG A 24 14.06 13.71 -19.65
CA ARG A 24 13.75 13.90 -18.22
C ARG A 24 13.30 12.62 -17.53
N LEU A 25 13.19 11.53 -18.28
CA LEU A 25 12.96 10.21 -17.72
C LEU A 25 14.26 9.72 -17.08
N GLU A 26 14.17 9.32 -15.83
CA GLU A 26 15.24 8.60 -15.16
C GLU A 26 15.62 7.35 -15.98
N PRO A 27 16.92 7.01 -16.09
CA PRO A 27 17.34 5.79 -16.76
C PRO A 27 16.58 4.57 -16.23
N SER A 28 16.28 3.60 -17.08
CA SER A 28 15.60 2.37 -16.65
C SER A 28 16.33 1.64 -15.51
N ALA A 29 17.64 1.82 -15.41
CA ALA A 29 18.48 1.31 -14.32
C ALA A 29 18.23 1.99 -12.95
N SER A 30 17.65 3.18 -12.91
CA SER A 30 17.24 3.87 -11.67
C SER A 30 15.75 3.69 -11.33
N SER A 31 14.96 3.07 -12.22
CA SER A 31 13.59 2.64 -11.89
C SER A 31 13.62 1.49 -10.88
N GLN A 32 12.94 1.66 -9.74
CA GLN A 32 12.74 0.60 -8.76
C GLN A 32 11.28 0.19 -8.73
N THR A 33 11.03 -1.11 -8.85
CA THR A 33 9.67 -1.65 -8.67
C THR A 33 9.48 -2.05 -7.23
N THR A 34 8.45 -1.52 -6.58
CA THR A 34 8.13 -1.84 -5.18
C THR A 34 6.85 -2.65 -5.10
N MET A 35 6.86 -3.71 -4.28
CA MET A 35 5.68 -4.47 -3.90
C MET A 35 5.21 -4.03 -2.51
N GLY A 36 3.96 -3.60 -2.43
CA GLY A 36 3.27 -3.25 -1.19
C GLY A 36 2.23 -4.29 -0.82
N LEU A 37 2.25 -4.76 0.43
CA LEU A 37 1.16 -5.49 1.03
C LEU A 37 0.33 -4.52 1.87
N ILE A 38 -0.98 -4.47 1.61
CA ILE A 38 -1.88 -3.50 2.24
C ILE A 38 -2.91 -4.24 3.08
N GLY A 39 -2.94 -3.92 4.36
CA GLY A 39 -3.91 -4.42 5.32
C GLY A 39 -5.04 -3.42 5.54
N TRP A 40 -6.29 -3.86 5.36
CA TRP A 40 -7.48 -3.09 5.71
C TRP A 40 -8.22 -3.75 6.88
N LYS A 41 -8.45 -3.01 7.98
CA LYS A 41 -9.25 -3.43 9.14
C LYS A 41 -10.48 -2.55 9.31
N CYS A 42 -11.65 -3.17 9.39
CA CYS A 42 -12.85 -2.49 9.86
C CYS A 42 -12.79 -2.35 11.39
N VAL A 43 -12.87 -1.12 11.88
CA VAL A 43 -12.90 -0.82 13.32
C VAL A 43 -14.28 -0.38 13.80
N LYS A 44 -15.18 -0.06 12.87
CA LYS A 44 -16.59 0.24 13.13
C LYS A 44 -17.48 -0.41 12.08
N SER A 45 -18.74 -0.60 12.41
CA SER A 45 -19.74 -1.10 11.46
C SER A 45 -19.99 -0.08 10.35
N PHE A 46 -20.14 -0.62 9.14
CA PHE A 46 -20.61 0.11 7.98
C PHE A 46 -22.15 0.18 8.01
N ARG A 47 -22.74 1.22 7.41
CA ARG A 47 -24.21 1.34 7.35
C ARG A 47 -24.78 0.33 6.35
N LYS A 48 -26.07 0.02 6.46
CA LYS A 48 -26.70 -0.98 5.60
C LYS A 48 -26.71 -0.58 4.10
N ASP A 49 -26.69 0.72 3.84
CA ASP A 49 -26.70 1.39 2.54
C ASP A 49 -25.29 1.80 2.05
N ASP A 50 -24.26 1.63 2.87
CA ASP A 50 -22.87 1.98 2.54
C ASP A 50 -21.99 0.78 2.89
N SER A 51 -21.62 -0.02 1.89
CA SER A 51 -20.85 -1.24 2.12
C SER A 51 -19.35 -0.93 2.17
N TRP A 52 -18.61 -1.75 2.92
CA TRP A 52 -17.14 -1.69 2.94
C TRP A 52 -16.55 -1.67 1.52
N TYR A 53 -17.13 -2.46 0.61
CA TYR A 53 -16.71 -2.50 -0.79
C TYR A 53 -16.87 -1.13 -1.47
N HIS A 54 -18.02 -0.47 -1.30
CA HIS A 54 -18.22 0.84 -1.90
C HIS A 54 -17.30 1.91 -1.28
N SER A 55 -17.12 1.90 0.03
CA SER A 55 -16.36 2.96 0.71
C SER A 55 -14.83 2.79 0.59
N VAL A 56 -14.33 1.55 0.59
CA VAL A 56 -12.88 1.28 0.48
C VAL A 56 -12.44 1.26 -0.98
N TRP A 57 -13.11 0.47 -1.83
CA TRP A 57 -12.62 0.24 -3.20
C TRP A 57 -12.78 1.43 -4.14
N ASN A 58 -13.83 2.23 -3.98
CA ASN A 58 -14.13 3.33 -4.92
C ASN A 58 -13.69 4.71 -4.42
N VAL A 59 -13.48 4.87 -3.10
CA VAL A 59 -13.37 6.20 -2.48
C VAL A 59 -12.13 6.35 -1.60
N SER A 60 -11.62 5.26 -1.02
CA SER A 60 -10.49 5.36 -0.10
C SER A 60 -9.18 5.36 -0.85
N HIS A 61 -8.30 6.30 -0.49
CA HIS A 61 -6.93 6.33 -0.96
C HIS A 61 -6.07 5.39 -0.11
N TYR A 62 -5.03 4.84 -0.74
CA TYR A 62 -3.96 4.12 -0.06
C TYR A 62 -3.27 4.99 1.01
N PRO A 63 -2.44 4.41 1.88
CA PRO A 63 -1.64 5.19 2.80
C PRO A 63 -0.83 6.26 2.06
N ASP A 64 -0.82 7.48 2.59
CA ASP A 64 0.05 8.53 2.07
C ASP A 64 1.51 8.31 2.51
N GLU A 65 2.40 9.20 2.08
CA GLU A 65 3.82 9.09 2.39
C GLU A 65 4.08 9.31 3.89
N ASP A 66 3.43 10.30 4.50
CA ASP A 66 3.55 10.61 5.92
C ASP A 66 3.10 9.44 6.81
N GLU A 67 1.99 8.78 6.49
CA GLU A 67 1.47 7.61 7.20
C GLU A 67 2.46 6.43 7.13
N ARG A 68 3.10 6.24 5.96
CA ARG A 68 4.14 5.21 5.78
C ARG A 68 5.40 5.55 6.57
N GLU A 69 5.91 6.78 6.45
CA GLU A 69 7.15 7.22 7.11
C GLU A 69 7.03 7.18 8.65
N GLN A 70 5.86 7.55 9.17
CA GLN A 70 5.61 7.55 10.61
C GLN A 70 5.24 6.16 11.16
N ASN A 71 5.13 5.15 10.31
CA ASN A 71 4.73 3.80 10.68
C ASN A 71 3.39 3.80 11.45
N LYS A 72 2.38 4.49 10.89
CA LYS A 72 1.05 4.65 11.52
C LYS A 72 -0.05 4.13 10.62
N ALA A 73 -1.10 3.61 11.24
CA ALA A 73 -2.33 3.27 10.53
C ALA A 73 -2.99 4.55 10.00
N GLY A 74 -3.26 4.57 8.70
CA GLY A 74 -4.13 5.57 8.09
C GLY A 74 -5.58 5.30 8.44
N THR A 75 -6.35 6.37 8.63
CA THR A 75 -7.79 6.27 8.94
C THR A 75 -8.62 6.66 7.71
N ARG A 76 -9.59 5.82 7.34
CA ARG A 76 -10.45 6.00 6.16
C ARG A 76 -11.92 5.78 6.47
N CYS A 77 -12.77 6.13 5.52
CA CYS A 77 -14.23 5.98 5.60
C CYS A 77 -14.80 6.60 6.89
N ASP A 78 -14.48 7.86 7.19
CA ASP A 78 -14.93 8.57 8.41
C ASP A 78 -14.58 7.84 9.72
N GLY A 79 -13.39 7.21 9.77
CA GLY A 79 -12.94 6.49 10.96
C GLY A 79 -13.55 5.11 11.15
N ARG A 80 -14.07 4.50 10.07
CA ARG A 80 -14.62 3.14 10.08
C ARG A 80 -13.61 2.08 9.64
N ALA A 81 -12.59 2.47 8.88
CA ALA A 81 -11.54 1.59 8.42
C ALA A 81 -10.16 2.15 8.79
N LEU A 82 -9.26 1.23 9.15
CA LEU A 82 -7.83 1.48 9.23
C LEU A 82 -7.14 0.81 8.04
N VAL A 83 -6.10 1.47 7.53
CA VAL A 83 -5.27 0.98 6.43
C VAL A 83 -3.80 1.10 6.81
N TYR A 84 -3.00 0.13 6.42
CA TYR A 84 -1.55 0.16 6.59
C TYR A 84 -0.86 -0.60 5.45
N GLU A 85 0.28 -0.12 4.99
CA GLU A 85 1.04 -0.70 3.86
C GLU A 85 2.45 -1.06 4.33
N VAL A 86 2.89 -2.25 3.93
CA VAL A 86 4.26 -2.73 4.15
C VAL A 86 4.90 -2.97 2.79
N ASP A 87 6.00 -2.28 2.55
CA ASP A 87 6.67 -2.27 1.25
C ASP A 87 7.97 -3.05 1.22
N SER A 88 8.28 -3.62 0.07
CA SER A 88 9.59 -4.18 -0.27
C SER A 88 9.92 -3.97 -1.74
N PRO A 89 11.16 -3.58 -2.09
CA PRO A 89 11.65 -3.66 -3.46
C PRO A 89 11.50 -5.09 -3.98
N VAL A 90 11.08 -5.24 -5.24
CA VAL A 90 10.87 -6.56 -5.87
C VAL A 90 12.19 -7.33 -5.99
N GLU A 91 13.31 -6.62 -6.13
CA GLU A 91 14.66 -7.18 -6.20
C GLU A 91 15.04 -7.90 -4.90
N LYS A 92 14.41 -7.56 -3.76
CA LYS A 92 14.59 -8.23 -2.48
C LYS A 92 13.63 -9.41 -2.27
N LEU A 93 12.85 -9.78 -3.29
CA LEU A 93 11.84 -10.84 -3.25
C LEU A 93 12.14 -11.95 -4.28
N ALA A 94 13.43 -12.19 -4.56
CA ALA A 94 13.87 -13.10 -5.62
C ALA A 94 13.70 -14.58 -5.26
N THR A 95 13.72 -14.91 -3.97
CA THR A 95 13.63 -16.28 -3.47
C THR A 95 12.38 -16.51 -2.63
N ARG A 96 11.94 -17.77 -2.56
CA ARG A 96 10.82 -18.16 -1.70
C ARG A 96 11.06 -17.79 -0.23
N SER A 97 12.29 -17.92 0.27
CA SER A 97 12.67 -17.55 1.64
C SER A 97 12.51 -16.06 1.90
N GLU A 98 12.87 -15.22 0.93
CA GLU A 98 12.71 -13.76 1.04
C GLU A 98 11.24 -13.36 1.01
N ILE A 99 10.43 -13.98 0.15
CA ILE A 99 8.99 -13.76 0.10
C ILE A 99 8.34 -14.15 1.44
N ILE A 100 8.69 -15.31 2.00
CA ILE A 100 8.18 -15.73 3.32
C ILE A 100 8.56 -14.72 4.40
N SER A 101 9.82 -14.29 4.42
CA SER A 101 10.32 -13.31 5.40
C SER A 101 9.59 -11.96 5.28
N PHE A 102 9.30 -11.52 4.05
CA PHE A 102 8.52 -10.32 3.79
C PHE A 102 7.08 -10.45 4.30
N VAL A 103 6.42 -11.58 4.02
CA VAL A 103 5.06 -11.86 4.49
C VAL A 103 5.00 -11.95 6.03
N ASP A 104 5.97 -12.61 6.66
CA ASP A 104 6.02 -12.73 8.12
C ASP A 104 6.25 -11.38 8.79
N ARG A 105 7.11 -10.53 8.20
CA ARG A 105 7.25 -9.13 8.61
C ARG A 105 5.93 -8.38 8.48
N ALA A 106 5.26 -8.48 7.33
CA ALA A 106 3.99 -7.79 7.11
C ALA A 106 2.91 -8.24 8.10
N LYS A 107 2.81 -9.54 8.39
CA LYS A 107 1.91 -10.07 9.44
C LYS A 107 2.22 -9.48 10.81
N SER A 108 3.50 -9.41 11.19
CA SER A 108 3.93 -8.84 12.47
C SER A 108 3.55 -7.36 12.58
N GLU A 109 3.79 -6.59 11.51
CA GLU A 109 3.44 -5.17 11.46
C GLU A 109 1.91 -4.96 11.47
N PHE A 110 1.15 -5.73 10.69
CA PHE A 110 -0.32 -5.67 10.74
C PHE A 110 -0.88 -6.09 12.11
N ALA A 111 -0.27 -7.06 12.78
CA ALA A 111 -0.67 -7.44 14.13
C ALA A 111 -0.43 -6.31 15.13
N THR A 112 0.66 -5.56 14.96
CA THR A 112 1.04 -4.47 15.86
C THR A 112 0.24 -3.20 15.59
N VAL A 113 0.20 -2.75 14.34
CA VAL A 113 -0.33 -1.45 13.92
C VAL A 113 -1.85 -1.50 13.73
N LEU A 114 -2.35 -2.61 13.17
CA LEU A 114 -3.78 -2.79 12.93
C LEU A 114 -4.45 -3.68 13.98
N ASP A 115 -3.73 -4.29 14.92
CA ASP A 115 -4.32 -5.24 15.90
C ASP A 115 -5.06 -6.39 15.16
N MET A 116 -4.42 -6.94 14.12
CA MET A 116 -4.91 -8.11 13.41
C MET A 116 -4.37 -9.41 14.01
N LYS A 117 -5.14 -10.48 13.96
CA LYS A 117 -4.70 -11.82 14.38
C LYS A 117 -4.45 -12.68 13.15
N PHE A 118 -3.28 -13.30 13.09
CA PHE A 118 -2.88 -14.22 12.02
C PHE A 118 -2.68 -15.61 12.63
N SER A 119 -3.23 -16.63 11.94
CA SER A 119 -3.08 -18.05 12.28
C SER A 119 -1.96 -18.70 11.49
#